data_AF-A0A9N9FVV5-F1
#
_entry.id   AF-A0A9N9FVV5-F1
#
_cell.length_a   1.000
_cell.length_b   1.000
_cell.length_c   1.000
_cell.angle_alpha   90.00
_cell.angle_beta   90.00
_cell.angle_gamma   90.00
#
_symmetry.space_group_name_H-M   'P 1'
#
loop_
_entity.id
_entity.type
_entity.pdbx_description
1 polymer ?
#
loop_
_entity_poly.entity_id
_entity_poly.type
_entity_poly.pdbx_seq_one_letter_code
_entity_poly.pdbx_strand_id
1 'polypeptide(L)'
;MALFHPFGWGSNLGDIYGWEGNRDFQRYSPRADIYGGRGDFGALTTGFRPSVDVRDTGKEIVVHAELPGVPKENVNVEIRDNNLMISGETTSEDEHQEWNGLVRERRFGRFMRQIPLPAGIDAGKVQAKFDKGVLEITSSASNTNTTYTVGDLFCGAGGFSCGAKTENFQIKWAVDIDADACITFQANHSSALVFNENVKTFLNRLSDQWFRVDVLLASPPCQGFSSANTRGTQQSRAEQNNILLYSIEAIKKINPKIIVMENVVGFHTKKESEEITTTFYKNLVDLGYDFETNYLVASNYGVPQKRKRFFLLGVKKNQIKPSWPKPTHFIWNKCSIKTRLKLLEEGLKRTPTIREAFAGLPEDLRSTRSRFSNIFNIFDYQKTQPTYMTQLKWDDISMTVLASLNPGWKCIHPSRWRYISVREQCRLQGFPDDYEILGESIKSMYKQVGNAVPPLLASALLKEVKHILNSSTATEIIVIDD
;
A
#
# COMPACT_ATOMS: atom_id res chain seq x y z
N MET A 1 -1.28 -69.33 7.25
CA MET A 1 -1.83 -67.95 7.19
C MET A 1 -1.01 -67.21 6.13
N ALA A 2 -1.35 -67.16 4.84
CA ALA A 2 -2.65 -67.06 4.17
C ALA A 2 -3.41 -65.78 4.63
N LEU A 3 -3.79 -64.78 3.82
CA LEU A 3 -3.59 -64.36 2.41
C LEU A 3 -3.69 -62.79 2.37
N PHE A 4 -3.38 -61.98 1.33
CA PHE A 4 -2.88 -62.14 -0.05
C PHE A 4 -2.16 -60.82 -0.49
N HIS A 5 -1.45 -60.84 -1.62
CA HIS A 5 -1.11 -59.69 -2.50
C HIS A 5 -1.87 -59.90 -3.84
N PRO A 6 -2.16 -58.90 -4.71
CA PRO A 6 -1.10 -58.27 -5.54
C PRO A 6 -1.34 -56.84 -6.10
N PHE A 7 -0.33 -56.39 -6.86
CA PHE A 7 -0.24 -55.34 -7.91
C PHE A 7 -1.50 -55.12 -8.79
N GLY A 8 -1.70 -54.03 -9.54
CA GLY A 8 -0.88 -52.82 -9.81
C GLY A 8 -1.28 -52.17 -11.17
N TRP A 9 -0.57 -51.11 -11.61
CA TRP A 9 -0.72 -50.41 -12.93
C TRP A 9 -2.09 -49.72 -13.17
N GLY A 10 -2.27 -48.67 -13.98
CA GLY A 10 -1.30 -47.85 -14.71
C GLY A 10 -1.58 -47.68 -16.21
N SER A 11 -2.60 -46.90 -16.62
CA SER A 11 -2.69 -46.34 -18.00
C SER A 11 -3.81 -45.29 -18.18
N ASN A 12 -3.52 -44.28 -19.00
CA ASN A 12 -4.49 -43.36 -19.62
C ASN A 12 -5.11 -44.00 -20.87
N LEU A 13 -6.36 -43.64 -21.19
CA LEU A 13 -7.02 -43.53 -22.50
C LEU A 13 -8.38 -42.87 -22.18
N GLY A 14 -8.84 -41.81 -22.82
CA GLY A 14 -8.99 -41.68 -24.28
C GLY A 14 -10.24 -42.46 -24.71
N ASP A 15 -11.26 -41.90 -25.36
CA ASP A 15 -11.34 -40.56 -25.94
C ASP A 15 -12.78 -40.27 -26.47
N ILE A 16 -13.10 -39.00 -26.73
CA ILE A 16 -13.83 -38.51 -27.93
C ILE A 16 -15.39 -38.65 -28.13
N TYR A 17 -15.95 -37.55 -28.69
CA TYR A 17 -17.26 -37.24 -29.32
C TYR A 17 -18.56 -37.07 -28.48
N GLY A 18 -19.25 -35.94 -28.72
CA GLY A 18 -20.61 -35.67 -28.22
C GLY A 18 -20.95 -34.18 -28.00
N TRP A 19 -20.77 -33.29 -28.99
CA TRP A 19 -21.27 -31.90 -28.94
C TRP A 19 -22.66 -31.77 -29.59
N GLU A 20 -23.33 -30.64 -29.32
CA GLU A 20 -24.67 -30.16 -29.76
C GLU A 20 -25.82 -30.38 -28.75
N GLY A 21 -26.54 -29.35 -28.28
CA GLY A 21 -26.29 -27.90 -28.37
C GLY A 21 -27.50 -27.03 -27.98
N ASN A 22 -27.25 -25.86 -27.37
CA ASN A 22 -28.16 -24.69 -27.19
C ASN A 22 -29.48 -24.90 -26.38
N ARG A 23 -30.03 -23.91 -25.66
CA ARG A 23 -29.62 -22.51 -25.40
C ARG A 23 -30.21 -22.00 -24.06
N ASP A 24 -29.51 -21.03 -23.46
CA ASP A 24 -29.98 -20.02 -22.49
C ASP A 24 -30.87 -20.44 -21.29
N PHE A 25 -30.29 -20.38 -20.08
CA PHE A 25 -30.43 -19.16 -19.26
C PHE A 25 -29.27 -19.02 -18.26
N GLN A 26 -28.66 -17.83 -18.22
CA GLN A 26 -27.60 -17.49 -17.26
C GLN A 26 -28.19 -17.11 -15.89
N ARG A 27 -27.46 -17.38 -14.79
CA ARG A 27 -26.78 -16.37 -13.94
C ARG A 27 -26.27 -16.94 -12.60
N TYR A 28 -25.20 -16.30 -12.09
CA TYR A 28 -24.61 -16.45 -10.75
C TYR A 28 -24.11 -17.83 -10.30
N SER A 29 -22.83 -18.11 -10.60
CA SER A 29 -21.96 -18.82 -9.67
C SER A 29 -20.53 -18.27 -9.77
N PRO A 30 -20.07 -17.44 -8.82
CA PRO A 30 -18.66 -17.08 -8.72
C PRO A 30 -17.88 -18.28 -8.18
N ARG A 31 -17.26 -19.04 -9.09
CA ARG A 31 -16.07 -19.85 -8.77
C ARG A 31 -15.03 -18.90 -8.15
N ALA A 32 -14.53 -19.19 -6.96
CA ALA A 32 -13.45 -20.14 -6.72
C ALA A 32 -12.17 -19.78 -7.49
N ASP A 33 -11.61 -18.60 -7.18
CA ASP A 33 -10.26 -18.15 -7.55
C ASP A 33 -9.67 -17.27 -6.42
N ILE A 34 -9.32 -17.91 -5.30
CA ILE A 34 -8.42 -17.36 -4.27
C ILE A 34 -7.49 -18.51 -3.85
N TYR A 35 -6.20 -18.21 -3.66
CA TYR A 35 -5.10 -19.13 -3.30
C TYR A 35 -4.46 -19.96 -4.43
N GLY A 36 -3.56 -19.32 -5.17
CA GLY A 36 -2.38 -19.98 -5.73
C GLY A 36 -1.12 -19.50 -4.99
N GLY A 37 -0.54 -20.31 -4.11
CA GLY A 37 0.69 -19.98 -3.36
C GLY A 37 0.69 -20.58 -1.95
N ARG A 38 1.55 -21.57 -1.68
CA ARG A 38 1.60 -22.28 -0.39
C ARG A 38 2.37 -21.49 0.66
N GLY A 39 1.68 -21.09 1.74
CA GLY A 39 2.27 -20.64 3.01
C GLY A 39 1.33 -21.02 4.16
N ASP A 40 1.88 -21.54 5.26
CA ASP A 40 1.15 -22.27 6.33
C ASP A 40 0.30 -21.39 7.29
N PHE A 41 -0.33 -20.33 6.75
CA PHE A 41 -1.38 -19.55 7.43
C PHE A 41 -2.75 -19.65 6.74
N GLY A 42 -2.89 -20.51 5.72
CA GLY A 42 -4.11 -20.65 4.89
C GLY A 42 -5.25 -21.51 5.46
N ALA A 43 -5.21 -21.92 6.73
CA ALA A 43 -6.08 -22.97 7.29
C ALA A 43 -7.43 -22.50 7.89
N LEU A 44 -7.97 -21.34 7.49
CA LEU A 44 -9.18 -20.75 8.13
C LEU A 44 -10.30 -20.27 7.19
N THR A 45 -10.15 -20.32 5.86
CA THR A 45 -11.03 -19.56 4.93
C THR A 45 -11.95 -20.39 4.02
N THR A 46 -12.33 -21.61 4.42
CA THR A 46 -13.50 -22.31 3.86
C THR A 46 -14.82 -21.98 4.58
N GLY A 47 -14.75 -21.28 5.72
CA GLY A 47 -15.88 -20.97 6.58
C GLY A 47 -16.86 -19.90 6.06
N PHE A 48 -17.96 -19.76 6.80
CA PHE A 48 -18.93 -18.67 6.67
C PHE A 48 -18.24 -17.29 6.74
N ARG A 49 -18.63 -16.34 5.88
CA ARG A 49 -18.09 -14.97 5.89
C ARG A 49 -19.26 -13.98 5.80
N PRO A 50 -19.68 -13.36 6.91
CA PRO A 50 -20.90 -12.56 6.95
C PRO A 50 -20.77 -11.29 6.09
N SER A 51 -21.88 -10.89 5.47
CA SER A 51 -22.03 -9.57 4.82
C SER A 51 -21.88 -8.47 5.86
N VAL A 52 -21.30 -7.33 5.48
CA VAL A 52 -21.23 -6.17 6.37
C VAL A 52 -21.34 -4.89 5.55
N ASP A 53 -22.31 -4.06 5.91
CA ASP A 53 -22.42 -2.67 5.47
C ASP A 53 -21.87 -1.74 6.55
N VAL A 54 -21.26 -0.63 6.14
CA VAL A 54 -20.76 0.40 7.07
C VAL A 54 -21.03 1.79 6.53
N ARG A 55 -21.63 2.62 7.37
CA ARG A 55 -21.90 4.03 7.14
C ARG A 55 -21.01 4.86 8.06
N ASP A 56 -20.18 5.70 7.46
CA ASP A 56 -19.29 6.63 8.17
C ASP A 56 -19.73 8.07 7.87
N THR A 57 -20.03 8.84 8.91
CA THR A 57 -20.46 10.25 8.83
C THR A 57 -19.38 11.23 9.32
N GLY A 58 -18.22 10.73 9.77
CA GLY A 58 -17.18 11.51 10.44
C GLY A 58 -17.48 11.91 11.90
N LYS A 59 -18.75 11.85 12.33
CA LYS A 59 -19.17 12.04 13.74
C LYS A 59 -19.62 10.73 14.39
N GLU A 60 -20.22 9.85 13.60
CA GLU A 60 -20.74 8.55 13.96
C GLU A 60 -20.42 7.53 12.87
N ILE A 61 -20.05 6.32 13.29
CA ILE A 61 -19.95 5.14 12.43
C ILE A 61 -21.03 4.14 12.84
N VAL A 62 -21.74 3.60 11.85
CA VAL A 62 -22.76 2.56 12.01
C VAL A 62 -22.37 1.38 11.14
N VAL A 63 -22.34 0.19 11.72
CA VAL A 63 -21.94 -1.07 11.09
C VAL A 63 -23.08 -2.05 11.20
N HIS A 64 -23.53 -2.61 10.08
CA HIS A 64 -24.54 -3.67 10.02
C HIS A 64 -23.92 -4.95 9.49
N ALA A 65 -23.83 -6.00 10.32
CA ALA A 65 -23.30 -7.30 9.95
C ALA A 65 -24.40 -8.37 9.94
N GLU A 66 -24.57 -9.08 8.82
CA GLU A 66 -25.53 -10.17 8.68
C GLU A 66 -24.95 -11.47 9.26
N LEU A 67 -25.46 -11.89 10.42
CA LEU A 67 -25.10 -13.10 11.16
C LEU A 67 -26.30 -14.08 11.29
N PRO A 68 -27.01 -14.46 10.20
CA PRO A 68 -28.14 -15.38 10.29
C PRO A 68 -27.71 -16.75 10.83
N GLY A 69 -28.39 -17.23 11.86
CA GLY A 69 -28.11 -18.52 12.49
C GLY A 69 -26.89 -18.55 13.41
N VAL A 70 -26.26 -17.41 13.72
CA VAL A 70 -25.25 -17.32 14.79
C VAL A 70 -25.94 -17.03 16.13
N PRO A 71 -25.79 -17.87 17.17
CA PRO A 71 -26.25 -17.55 18.52
C PRO A 71 -25.57 -16.27 19.03
N LYS A 72 -26.28 -15.43 19.79
CA LYS A 72 -25.75 -14.13 20.25
C LYS A 72 -24.51 -14.29 21.12
N GLU A 73 -24.52 -15.31 21.96
CA GLU A 73 -23.44 -15.78 22.83
C GLU A 73 -22.19 -16.25 22.08
N ASN A 74 -22.33 -16.61 20.80
CA ASN A 74 -21.21 -16.99 19.92
C ASN A 74 -20.70 -15.81 19.06
N VAL A 75 -21.18 -14.59 19.29
CA VAL A 75 -20.72 -13.37 18.61
C VAL A 75 -19.88 -12.53 19.57
N ASN A 76 -18.62 -12.31 19.21
CA ASN A 76 -17.70 -11.44 19.92
C ASN A 76 -17.42 -10.16 19.12
N VAL A 77 -17.44 -9.02 19.81
CA VAL A 77 -17.22 -7.69 19.25
C VAL A 77 -16.16 -6.97 20.07
N GLU A 78 -15.01 -6.70 19.46
CA GLU A 78 -13.88 -6.05 20.10
C GLU A 78 -13.43 -4.82 19.30
N ILE A 79 -12.84 -3.83 19.97
CA ILE A 79 -12.07 -2.77 19.32
C ILE A 79 -10.61 -2.90 19.70
N ARG A 80 -9.75 -2.95 18.70
CA ARG A 80 -8.30 -3.07 18.86
C ARG A 80 -7.61 -2.29 17.74
N ASP A 81 -6.58 -1.52 18.08
CA ASP A 81 -5.70 -0.85 17.09
C ASP A 81 -6.48 -0.05 16.01
N ASN A 82 -7.49 0.73 16.44
CA ASN A 82 -8.46 1.45 15.59
C ASN A 82 -9.20 0.57 14.56
N ASN A 83 -9.45 -0.69 14.90
CA ASN A 83 -10.25 -1.63 14.12
C ASN A 83 -11.35 -2.23 14.99
N LEU A 84 -12.56 -2.31 14.44
CA LEU A 84 -13.66 -3.10 14.96
C LEU A 84 -13.51 -4.52 14.44
N MET A 85 -13.48 -5.46 15.37
CA MET A 85 -13.33 -6.89 15.14
C MET A 85 -14.65 -7.56 15.48
N ILE A 86 -15.35 -8.09 14.47
CA ILE A 86 -16.55 -8.92 14.66
C ILE A 86 -16.15 -10.36 14.38
N SER A 87 -16.28 -11.24 15.36
CA SER A 87 -15.90 -12.65 15.23
C SER A 87 -16.96 -13.57 15.84
N GLY A 88 -16.94 -14.83 15.45
CA GLY A 88 -17.86 -15.82 15.98
C GLY A 88 -17.76 -17.17 15.28
N GLU A 89 -18.66 -18.08 15.64
CA GLU A 89 -18.65 -19.46 15.16
C GLU A 89 -20.06 -20.00 14.93
N THR A 90 -20.28 -20.57 13.74
CA THR A 90 -21.49 -21.35 13.43
C THR A 90 -21.18 -22.84 13.48
N THR A 91 -21.94 -23.59 14.28
CA THR A 91 -21.84 -25.05 14.40
C THR A 91 -22.86 -25.74 13.52
N SER A 92 -22.51 -26.88 12.91
CA SER A 92 -23.48 -27.79 12.29
C SER A 92 -24.11 -28.69 13.35
N GLU A 93 -25.42 -28.86 13.26
CA GLU A 93 -26.10 -30.03 13.82
C GLU A 93 -25.90 -31.18 12.81
N ASP A 94 -25.08 -32.17 13.19
CA ASP A 94 -24.91 -33.39 12.43
C ASP A 94 -25.85 -34.47 12.97
N GLU A 95 -27.11 -34.41 12.53
CA GLU A 95 -28.01 -35.55 12.64
C GLU A 95 -27.53 -36.66 11.68
N HIS A 96 -27.02 -37.75 12.25
CA HIS A 96 -26.83 -39.00 11.53
C HIS A 96 -28.19 -39.64 11.17
N GLN A 97 -28.79 -39.18 10.08
CA GLN A 97 -29.88 -39.90 9.42
C GLN A 97 -29.31 -40.80 8.31
N GLU A 98 -29.81 -42.03 8.22
CA GLU A 98 -29.54 -42.89 7.07
C GLU A 98 -30.04 -42.22 5.78
N TRP A 99 -29.39 -42.54 4.66
CA TRP A 99 -29.35 -41.71 3.45
C TRP A 99 -30.74 -41.42 2.85
N ASN A 100 -31.20 -40.17 2.97
CA ASN A 100 -32.43 -39.65 2.35
C ASN A 100 -32.19 -38.54 1.30
N GLY A 101 -30.96 -38.40 0.77
CA GLY A 101 -30.65 -37.45 -0.32
C GLY A 101 -30.49 -35.98 0.14
N LEU A 102 -29.67 -35.74 1.16
CA LEU A 102 -29.41 -34.40 1.69
C LEU A 102 -28.52 -33.56 0.75
N VAL A 103 -29.02 -32.41 0.30
CA VAL A 103 -28.21 -31.34 -0.32
C VAL A 103 -28.01 -30.21 0.71
N ARG A 104 -26.76 -29.94 1.09
CA ARG A 104 -26.42 -28.97 2.16
C ARG A 104 -25.64 -27.78 1.58
N GLU A 105 -26.32 -26.65 1.39
CA GLU A 105 -25.70 -25.39 0.91
C GLU A 105 -25.13 -24.52 2.06
N ARG A 106 -25.61 -24.74 3.29
CA ARG A 106 -25.20 -23.97 4.48
C ARG A 106 -23.72 -24.18 4.78
N ARG A 107 -22.99 -23.09 4.97
CA ARG A 107 -21.58 -23.09 5.39
C ARG A 107 -21.50 -22.82 6.89
N PHE A 108 -20.76 -23.67 7.58
CA PHE A 108 -20.50 -23.58 9.01
C PHE A 108 -19.03 -23.22 9.27
N GLY A 109 -18.70 -22.81 10.49
CA GLY A 109 -17.35 -22.55 10.97
C GLY A 109 -17.12 -21.15 11.54
N ARG A 110 -15.85 -20.86 11.82
CA ARG A 110 -15.40 -19.63 12.45
C ARG A 110 -15.30 -18.48 11.44
N PHE A 111 -15.69 -17.29 11.84
CA PHE A 111 -15.57 -16.08 11.03
C PHE A 111 -14.89 -14.95 11.80
N MET A 112 -14.25 -14.06 11.04
CA MET A 112 -13.73 -12.79 11.54
C MET A 112 -13.87 -11.71 10.46
N ARG A 113 -14.36 -10.54 10.85
CA ARG A 113 -14.45 -9.33 10.05
C ARG A 113 -13.67 -8.23 10.77
N GLN A 114 -12.67 -7.67 10.08
CA GLN A 114 -11.96 -6.47 10.49
C GLN A 114 -12.52 -5.27 9.74
N ILE A 115 -12.79 -4.20 10.48
CA ILE A 115 -13.45 -2.98 10.03
C ILE A 115 -12.63 -1.79 10.56
N PRO A 116 -11.84 -1.10 9.72
CA PRO A 116 -11.12 0.09 10.14
C PRO A 116 -12.07 1.17 10.63
N LEU A 117 -11.87 1.61 11.87
CA LEU A 117 -12.61 2.66 12.53
C LEU A 117 -11.83 3.98 12.46
N PRO A 118 -12.47 5.14 12.22
CA PRO A 118 -11.80 6.43 12.39
C PRO A 118 -11.14 6.55 13.78
N ALA A 119 -9.90 7.02 13.83
CA ALA A 119 -9.21 7.21 15.10
C ALA A 119 -9.89 8.29 15.95
N GLY A 120 -9.85 8.10 17.28
CA GLY A 120 -10.58 8.93 18.24
C GLY A 120 -11.96 8.39 18.60
N ILE A 121 -12.35 7.19 18.15
CA ILE A 121 -13.55 6.51 18.65
C ILE A 121 -13.42 6.15 20.14
N ASP A 122 -14.45 6.49 20.90
CA ASP A 122 -14.57 6.18 22.32
C ASP A 122 -15.10 4.75 22.49
N ALA A 123 -14.23 3.80 22.82
CA ALA A 123 -14.63 2.41 23.03
C ALA A 123 -15.70 2.25 24.14
N GLY A 124 -15.79 3.20 25.09
CA GLY A 124 -16.81 3.22 26.12
C GLY A 124 -18.19 3.71 25.66
N LYS A 125 -18.32 4.22 24.42
CA LYS A 125 -19.58 4.68 23.80
C LYS A 125 -20.05 3.81 22.65
N VAL A 126 -19.40 2.68 22.41
CA VAL A 126 -19.81 1.72 21.40
C VAL A 126 -21.05 0.99 21.91
N GLN A 127 -22.13 1.06 21.12
CA GLN A 127 -23.36 0.32 21.38
C GLN A 127 -23.48 -0.80 20.35
N ALA A 128 -23.75 -2.02 20.82
CA ALA A 128 -24.00 -3.17 19.96
C ALA A 128 -25.40 -3.72 20.21
N LYS A 129 -26.21 -3.84 19.14
CA LYS A 129 -27.56 -4.39 19.15
C LYS A 129 -27.61 -5.57 18.20
N PHE A 130 -28.07 -6.72 18.70
CA PHE A 130 -28.29 -7.91 17.88
C PHE A 130 -29.79 -8.20 17.83
N ASP A 131 -30.39 -8.14 16.64
CA ASP A 131 -31.80 -8.46 16.40
C ASP A 131 -31.95 -9.25 15.09
N LYS A 132 -32.77 -10.31 15.10
CA LYS A 132 -33.12 -11.14 13.93
C LYS A 132 -31.94 -11.57 13.03
N GLY A 133 -30.77 -11.83 13.62
CA GLY A 133 -29.57 -12.22 12.87
C GLY A 133 -28.83 -11.06 12.21
N VAL A 134 -29.11 -9.82 12.56
CA VAL A 134 -28.33 -8.64 12.17
C VAL A 134 -27.70 -8.01 13.41
N LEU A 135 -26.40 -7.77 13.34
CA LEU A 135 -25.62 -7.06 14.34
C LEU A 135 -25.41 -5.62 13.89
N GLU A 136 -26.06 -4.69 14.58
CA GLU A 136 -25.84 -3.25 14.46
C GLU A 136 -24.83 -2.80 15.53
N ILE A 137 -23.77 -2.12 15.12
CA ILE A 137 -22.77 -1.53 16.01
C ILE A 137 -22.67 -0.04 15.67
N THR A 138 -22.94 0.80 16.66
CA THR A 138 -22.94 2.26 16.54
C THR A 138 -21.88 2.83 17.47
N SER A 139 -21.06 3.75 16.97
CA SER A 139 -20.04 4.41 17.77
C SER A 139 -19.88 5.88 17.38
N SER A 140 -19.92 6.75 18.38
CA SER A 140 -19.65 8.18 18.23
C SER A 140 -18.15 8.47 18.38
N ALA A 141 -17.63 9.44 17.62
CA ALA A 141 -16.27 9.94 17.81
C ALA A 141 -16.15 10.68 19.15
N SER A 142 -15.02 10.51 19.84
CA SER A 142 -14.65 11.38 20.96
C SER A 142 -14.12 12.72 20.43
N ASN A 143 -14.20 13.75 21.27
CA ASN A 143 -13.89 15.15 20.90
C ASN A 143 -12.38 15.45 20.85
N THR A 144 -11.54 14.50 20.39
CA THR A 144 -10.08 14.59 20.36
C THR A 144 -9.53 14.69 18.94
N ASN A 145 -8.55 15.58 18.72
CA ASN A 145 -7.74 15.77 17.50
C ASN A 145 -8.08 14.87 16.31
N THR A 146 -8.84 15.43 15.36
CA THR A 146 -9.24 14.79 14.10
C THR A 146 -8.05 14.14 13.40
N THR A 147 -8.06 12.82 13.30
CA THR A 147 -7.04 12.06 12.58
C THR A 147 -7.55 11.77 11.17
N TYR A 148 -6.94 12.43 10.18
CA TYR A 148 -7.33 12.24 8.78
C TYR A 148 -6.98 10.85 8.26
N THR A 149 -7.85 10.33 7.41
CA THR A 149 -7.75 9.00 6.81
C THR A 149 -7.01 9.02 5.47
N VAL A 150 -6.23 7.97 5.21
CA VAL A 150 -5.40 7.79 4.01
C VAL A 150 -5.73 6.46 3.34
N GLY A 151 -5.81 6.49 2.00
CA GLY A 151 -5.77 5.31 1.13
C GLY A 151 -4.55 5.38 0.21
N ASP A 152 -3.86 4.26 -0.01
CA ASP A 152 -2.61 4.21 -0.79
C ASP A 152 -2.74 3.28 -2.01
N LEU A 153 -2.81 3.86 -3.22
CA LEU A 153 -2.85 3.15 -4.49
C LEU A 153 -1.42 2.92 -5.01
N PHE A 154 -1.11 1.68 -5.40
CA PHE A 154 0.22 1.25 -5.83
C PHE A 154 1.24 1.43 -4.69
N CYS A 155 0.86 0.99 -3.49
CA CYS A 155 1.52 1.36 -2.24
C CYS A 155 2.94 0.78 -2.09
N GLY A 156 3.27 -0.28 -2.84
CA GLY A 156 4.49 -1.06 -2.70
C GLY A 156 4.74 -1.45 -1.24
N ALA A 157 6.00 -1.34 -0.80
CA ALA A 157 6.40 -1.59 0.58
C ALA A 157 5.97 -0.49 1.58
N GLY A 158 5.11 0.46 1.18
CA GLY A 158 4.51 1.45 2.08
C GLY A 158 5.41 2.64 2.44
N GLY A 159 6.40 2.99 1.62
CA GLY A 159 7.28 4.15 1.90
C GLY A 159 6.54 5.50 1.95
N PHE A 160 5.51 5.68 1.12
CA PHE A 160 4.66 6.87 1.16
C PHE A 160 3.79 6.88 2.42
N SER A 161 3.07 5.77 2.66
CA SER A 161 2.33 5.51 3.89
C SER A 161 3.15 5.61 5.19
N CYS A 162 4.44 5.28 5.20
CA CYS A 162 5.33 5.49 6.33
C CYS A 162 5.49 6.98 6.68
N GLY A 163 5.55 7.85 5.68
CA GLY A 163 5.47 9.30 5.87
C GLY A 163 4.11 9.74 6.43
N ALA A 164 3.01 9.15 5.96
CA ALA A 164 1.66 9.42 6.46
C ALA A 164 1.50 9.05 7.95
N LYS A 165 1.96 7.87 8.33
CA LYS A 165 1.99 7.38 9.72
C LYS A 165 2.79 8.31 10.63
N THR A 166 3.92 8.82 10.15
CA THR A 166 4.78 9.78 10.87
C THR A 166 4.05 11.09 11.19
N GLU A 167 3.21 11.57 10.28
CA GLU A 167 2.41 12.79 10.49
C GLU A 167 1.04 12.52 11.15
N ASN A 168 0.85 11.33 11.75
CA ASN A 168 -0.39 10.89 12.39
C ASN A 168 -1.61 11.00 11.45
N PHE A 169 -1.48 10.42 10.26
CA PHE A 169 -2.63 10.01 9.43
C PHE A 169 -2.96 8.54 9.71
N GLN A 170 -4.24 8.18 9.64
CA GLN A 170 -4.66 6.79 9.71
C GLN A 170 -4.74 6.17 8.31
N ILE A 171 -3.88 5.18 8.05
CA ILE A 171 -3.95 4.39 6.82
C ILE A 171 -5.13 3.41 6.95
N LYS A 172 -6.18 3.62 6.16
CA LYS A 172 -7.42 2.82 6.16
C LYS A 172 -7.27 1.55 5.32
N TRP A 173 -6.69 1.72 4.13
CA TRP A 173 -6.46 0.64 3.18
C TRP A 173 -5.29 0.95 2.25
N ALA A 174 -4.72 -0.09 1.64
CA ALA A 174 -3.69 0.03 0.62
C ALA A 174 -3.81 -1.10 -0.41
N VAL A 175 -3.41 -0.84 -1.67
CA VAL A 175 -3.50 -1.84 -2.76
C VAL A 175 -2.23 -1.87 -3.60
N ASP A 176 -1.70 -3.08 -3.81
CA ASP A 176 -0.62 -3.36 -4.76
C ASP A 176 -0.78 -4.77 -5.33
N ILE A 177 -0.23 -5.00 -6.52
CA ILE A 177 -0.21 -6.31 -7.18
C ILE A 177 0.98 -7.18 -6.71
N ASP A 178 2.02 -6.57 -6.14
CA ASP A 178 3.21 -7.26 -5.65
C ASP A 178 3.00 -7.85 -4.25
N ALA A 179 2.95 -9.18 -4.16
CA ALA A 179 2.64 -9.90 -2.92
C ALA A 179 3.68 -9.69 -1.81
N ASP A 180 4.98 -9.70 -2.13
CA ASP A 180 6.05 -9.43 -1.15
C ASP A 180 5.91 -8.01 -0.60
N ALA A 181 5.60 -7.05 -1.48
CA ALA A 181 5.39 -5.66 -1.08
C ALA A 181 4.15 -5.49 -0.18
N CYS A 182 3.05 -6.19 -0.46
CA CYS A 182 1.87 -6.24 0.39
C CYS A 182 2.15 -6.86 1.76
N ILE A 183 2.94 -7.95 1.84
CA ILE A 183 3.37 -8.57 3.10
C ILE A 183 4.19 -7.57 3.93
N THR A 184 5.17 -6.90 3.32
CA THR A 184 5.93 -5.81 3.94
C THR A 184 5.03 -4.67 4.40
N PHE A 185 4.05 -4.25 3.60
CA PHE A 185 3.11 -3.20 3.98
C PHE A 185 2.32 -3.59 5.23
N GLN A 186 1.75 -4.81 5.24
CA GLN A 186 0.89 -5.29 6.33
C GLN A 186 1.66 -5.42 7.66
N ALA A 187 2.93 -5.84 7.62
CA ALA A 187 3.79 -5.94 8.81
C ALA A 187 4.03 -4.59 9.49
N ASN A 188 4.18 -3.51 8.70
CA ASN A 188 4.48 -2.17 9.22
C ASN A 188 3.23 -1.32 9.50
N HIS A 189 2.10 -1.64 8.85
CA HIS A 189 0.83 -0.92 8.91
C HIS A 189 -0.32 -1.85 9.29
N SER A 190 -0.18 -2.54 10.43
CA SER A 190 -1.11 -3.57 10.93
C SER A 190 -2.59 -3.15 11.00
N SER A 191 -2.87 -1.86 11.20
CA SER A 191 -4.24 -1.33 11.27
C SER A 191 -4.92 -1.17 9.90
N ALA A 192 -4.18 -1.26 8.79
CA ALA A 192 -4.69 -1.04 7.44
C ALA A 192 -5.15 -2.35 6.77
N LEU A 193 -6.21 -2.27 5.97
CA LEU A 193 -6.61 -3.37 5.08
C LEU A 193 -5.74 -3.38 3.83
N VAL A 194 -4.89 -4.39 3.68
CA VAL A 194 -4.03 -4.55 2.49
C VAL A 194 -4.69 -5.46 1.46
N PHE A 195 -4.83 -4.95 0.24
CA PHE A 195 -5.41 -5.65 -0.91
C PHE A 195 -4.29 -6.05 -1.87
N ASN A 196 -3.89 -7.33 -1.87
CA ASN A 196 -2.96 -7.85 -2.86
C ASN A 196 -3.70 -8.24 -4.15
N GLU A 197 -3.97 -7.27 -5.01
CA GLU A 197 -4.66 -7.48 -6.28
C GLU A 197 -4.37 -6.37 -7.30
N ASN A 198 -4.84 -6.56 -8.55
CA ASN A 198 -4.80 -5.51 -9.55
C ASN A 198 -5.76 -4.37 -9.16
N VAL A 199 -5.33 -3.11 -9.28
CA VAL A 199 -6.15 -1.92 -8.99
C VAL A 199 -7.50 -1.93 -9.72
N LYS A 200 -7.58 -2.45 -10.95
CA LYS A 200 -8.83 -2.60 -11.70
C LYS A 200 -9.80 -3.56 -11.01
N THR A 201 -9.31 -4.66 -10.46
CA THR A 201 -10.12 -5.63 -9.69
C THR A 201 -10.60 -4.98 -8.40
N PHE A 202 -9.70 -4.33 -7.65
CA PHE A 202 -10.03 -3.57 -6.45
C PHE A 202 -11.16 -2.54 -6.70
N LEU A 203 -11.04 -1.74 -7.76
CA LEU A 203 -12.05 -0.75 -8.15
C LEU A 203 -13.39 -1.36 -8.60
N ASN A 204 -13.41 -2.62 -9.03
CA ASN A 204 -14.62 -3.34 -9.38
C ASN A 204 -15.33 -3.98 -8.17
N ARG A 205 -14.69 -4.06 -6.99
CA ARG A 205 -15.22 -4.84 -5.86
C ARG A 205 -16.44 -4.26 -5.14
N LEU A 206 -16.71 -2.95 -5.17
CA LEU A 206 -17.83 -2.35 -4.42
C LEU A 206 -18.47 -1.12 -5.06
N SER A 207 -19.73 -0.93 -4.66
CA SER A 207 -20.49 0.32 -4.66
C SER A 207 -20.20 1.19 -3.41
N ASP A 208 -19.52 2.31 -3.65
CA ASP A 208 -19.90 3.68 -3.24
C ASP A 208 -19.56 4.33 -1.87
N GLN A 209 -19.28 3.63 -0.75
CA GLN A 209 -18.89 4.35 0.52
C GLN A 209 -17.70 3.81 1.32
N TRP A 210 -17.47 2.49 1.38
CA TRP A 210 -16.45 1.90 2.27
C TRP A 210 -15.02 2.46 2.11
N PHE A 211 -14.58 2.64 0.85
CA PHE A 211 -13.22 3.05 0.51
C PHE A 211 -12.93 4.55 0.65
N ARG A 212 -13.89 5.37 1.10
CA ARG A 212 -13.66 6.81 1.28
C ARG A 212 -12.57 7.09 2.30
N VAL A 213 -11.72 8.07 1.96
CA VAL A 213 -10.57 8.57 2.73
C VAL A 213 -10.42 10.07 2.50
N ASP A 214 -9.86 10.80 3.47
CA ASP A 214 -9.59 12.24 3.33
C ASP A 214 -8.51 12.51 2.28
N VAL A 215 -7.45 11.71 2.31
CA VAL A 215 -6.28 11.82 1.42
C VAL A 215 -6.08 10.54 0.63
N LEU A 216 -5.95 10.68 -0.69
CA LEU A 216 -5.60 9.58 -1.59
C LEU A 216 -4.15 9.72 -2.04
N LEU A 217 -3.30 8.76 -1.67
CA LEU A 217 -1.95 8.62 -2.20
C LEU A 217 -2.00 7.73 -3.45
N ALA A 218 -1.24 8.08 -4.48
CA ALA A 218 -1.15 7.29 -5.70
C ALA A 218 0.27 7.29 -6.28
N SER A 219 0.88 6.11 -6.44
CA SER A 219 2.22 5.96 -7.02
C SER A 219 2.23 5.11 -8.30
N PRO A 220 1.43 5.45 -9.34
CA PRO A 220 1.21 4.56 -10.49
C PRO A 220 2.50 4.24 -11.27
N PRO A 221 2.74 2.97 -11.63
CA PRO A 221 3.98 2.52 -12.26
C PRO A 221 4.22 3.17 -13.63
N CYS A 222 5.34 3.88 -13.74
CA CYS A 222 5.71 4.67 -14.93
C CYS A 222 6.32 3.83 -16.10
N GLN A 223 5.99 2.54 -16.22
CA GLN A 223 6.71 1.62 -17.10
C GLN A 223 6.55 1.94 -18.60
N GLY A 224 5.42 2.53 -19.01
CA GLY A 224 5.20 3.00 -20.38
C GLY A 224 6.01 4.24 -20.75
N PHE A 225 6.34 5.09 -19.77
CA PHE A 225 7.00 6.39 -20.00
C PHE A 225 8.52 6.36 -19.75
N SER A 226 9.08 5.27 -19.23
CA SER A 226 10.53 5.11 -19.09
C SER A 226 11.26 5.07 -20.44
N SER A 227 12.44 5.68 -20.53
CA SER A 227 13.32 5.57 -21.71
C SER A 227 13.96 4.18 -21.87
N ALA A 228 13.91 3.34 -20.83
CA ALA A 228 14.49 2.00 -20.85
C ALA A 228 13.58 0.90 -21.44
N ASN A 229 12.30 1.19 -21.72
CA ASN A 229 11.27 0.17 -22.00
C ASN A 229 10.83 0.10 -23.48
N THR A 230 11.75 0.35 -24.41
CA THR A 230 11.50 0.31 -25.87
C THR A 230 11.19 -1.08 -26.44
N ARG A 231 11.22 -2.15 -25.61
CA ARG A 231 11.04 -3.55 -26.04
C ARG A 231 9.62 -4.12 -25.83
N GLY A 232 8.68 -3.35 -25.28
CA GLY A 232 7.26 -3.78 -25.16
C GLY A 232 6.47 -3.61 -26.46
N THR A 233 5.50 -4.51 -26.71
CA THR A 233 4.51 -4.41 -27.81
C THR A 233 3.61 -3.17 -27.64
N GLN A 234 2.97 -2.67 -28.70
CA GLN A 234 2.03 -1.54 -28.61
C GLN A 234 0.94 -1.78 -27.56
N GLN A 235 0.37 -2.99 -27.52
CA GLN A 235 -0.66 -3.37 -26.56
C GLN A 235 -0.16 -3.30 -25.10
N SER A 236 1.05 -3.78 -24.81
CA SER A 236 1.64 -3.67 -23.47
C SER A 236 1.90 -2.22 -23.03
N ARG A 237 2.15 -1.30 -23.98
CA ARG A 237 2.30 0.14 -23.69
C ARG A 237 0.95 0.79 -23.43
N ALA A 238 -0.07 0.45 -24.21
CA ALA A 238 -1.44 0.92 -23.99
C ALA A 238 -1.98 0.48 -22.60
N GLU A 239 -1.77 -0.79 -22.23
CA GLU A 239 -2.14 -1.31 -20.91
C GLU A 239 -1.40 -0.60 -19.77
N GLN A 240 -0.09 -0.34 -19.91
CA GLN A 240 0.68 0.41 -18.91
C GLN A 240 0.24 1.88 -18.79
N ASN A 241 -0.12 2.51 -19.91
CA ASN A 241 -0.66 3.86 -19.94
C ASN A 241 -2.04 3.95 -19.26
N ASN A 242 -2.90 2.94 -19.45
CA ASN A 242 -4.22 2.85 -18.80
C ASN A 242 -4.15 2.80 -17.26
N ILE A 243 -3.02 2.37 -16.67
CA ILE A 243 -2.85 2.32 -15.20
C ILE A 243 -2.96 3.72 -14.58
N LEU A 244 -2.50 4.77 -15.27
CA LEU A 244 -2.67 6.15 -14.80
C LEU A 244 -4.15 6.56 -14.78
N LEU A 245 -4.93 6.13 -15.78
CA LEU A 245 -6.36 6.44 -15.87
C LEU A 245 -7.20 5.65 -14.85
N TYR A 246 -6.74 4.48 -14.38
CA TYR A 246 -7.38 3.83 -13.22
C TYR A 246 -7.29 4.67 -11.95
N SER A 247 -6.30 5.54 -11.80
CA SER A 247 -6.28 6.52 -10.70
C SER A 247 -7.43 7.52 -10.79
N ILE A 248 -7.86 7.93 -12.00
CA ILE A 248 -9.04 8.82 -12.19
C ILE A 248 -10.33 8.11 -11.76
N GLU A 249 -10.54 6.86 -12.17
CA GLU A 249 -11.69 6.07 -11.73
C GLU A 249 -11.68 5.85 -10.21
N ALA A 250 -10.49 5.66 -9.62
CA ALA A 250 -10.33 5.62 -8.16
C ALA A 250 -10.73 6.95 -7.51
N ILE A 251 -10.20 8.09 -7.99
CA ILE A 251 -10.52 9.43 -7.49
C ILE A 251 -12.02 9.70 -7.58
N LYS A 252 -12.67 9.34 -8.68
CA LYS A 252 -14.11 9.50 -8.90
C LYS A 252 -14.95 8.71 -7.88
N LYS A 253 -14.58 7.45 -7.59
CA LYS A 253 -15.29 6.59 -6.61
C LYS A 253 -15.00 6.95 -5.15
N ILE A 254 -13.73 7.23 -4.83
CA ILE A 254 -13.26 7.53 -3.47
C ILE A 254 -13.64 8.96 -3.06
N ASN A 255 -13.67 9.89 -4.03
CA ASN A 255 -14.02 11.29 -3.89
C ASN A 255 -13.26 12.01 -2.74
N PRO A 256 -11.92 11.86 -2.62
CA PRO A 256 -11.11 12.36 -1.50
C PRO A 256 -11.11 13.89 -1.41
N LYS A 257 -10.69 14.45 -0.26
CA LYS A 257 -10.48 15.91 -0.13
C LYS A 257 -9.19 16.33 -0.86
N ILE A 258 -8.13 15.54 -0.68
CA ILE A 258 -6.80 15.79 -1.26
C ILE A 258 -6.29 14.54 -1.98
N ILE A 259 -5.60 14.74 -3.09
CA ILE A 259 -4.93 13.74 -3.91
C ILE A 259 -3.44 14.08 -3.91
N VAL A 260 -2.58 13.12 -3.55
CA VAL A 260 -1.12 13.27 -3.65
C VAL A 260 -0.58 12.16 -4.53
N MET A 261 -0.21 12.50 -5.76
CA MET A 261 0.34 11.55 -6.72
C MET A 261 1.86 11.70 -6.82
N GLU A 262 2.61 10.59 -6.70
CA GLU A 262 4.06 10.54 -6.97
C GLU A 262 4.31 10.02 -8.40
N ASN A 263 5.37 10.53 -9.02
CA ASN A 263 5.96 9.86 -10.17
C ASN A 263 7.46 10.15 -10.39
N VAL A 264 8.08 9.45 -11.34
CA VAL A 264 9.46 9.71 -11.76
C VAL A 264 9.58 11.02 -12.54
N VAL A 265 10.78 11.61 -12.57
CA VAL A 265 11.04 12.90 -13.24
C VAL A 265 10.68 12.90 -14.73
N GLY A 266 10.73 11.73 -15.39
CA GLY A 266 10.42 11.59 -16.82
C GLY A 266 8.94 11.73 -17.18
N PHE A 267 8.03 11.81 -16.20
CA PHE A 267 6.57 11.80 -16.38
C PHE A 267 6.03 12.87 -17.36
N HIS A 268 6.71 14.02 -17.48
CA HIS A 268 6.34 15.08 -18.43
C HIS A 268 7.25 15.20 -19.66
N THR A 269 8.34 14.44 -19.74
CA THR A 269 9.43 14.76 -20.68
C THR A 269 9.32 14.10 -22.05
N LYS A 270 8.27 13.29 -22.30
CA LYS A 270 8.05 12.63 -23.58
C LYS A 270 6.81 13.19 -24.28
N LYS A 271 6.88 13.35 -25.60
CA LYS A 271 5.71 13.70 -26.43
C LYS A 271 4.56 12.67 -26.28
N GLU A 272 4.91 11.41 -26.07
CA GLU A 272 3.96 10.30 -25.80
C GLU A 272 3.32 10.37 -24.40
N SER A 273 3.94 11.07 -23.44
CA SER A 273 3.34 11.33 -22.12
C SER A 273 2.44 12.57 -22.11
N GLU A 274 2.61 13.49 -23.06
CA GLU A 274 1.91 14.77 -23.10
C GLU A 274 0.38 14.61 -23.26
N GLU A 275 -0.06 13.75 -24.18
CA GLU A 275 -1.48 13.51 -24.44
C GLU A 275 -2.22 12.85 -23.25
N ILE A 276 -1.59 11.84 -22.62
CA ILE A 276 -2.22 11.15 -21.50
C ILE A 276 -2.14 11.93 -20.19
N THR A 277 -1.06 12.70 -19.95
CA THR A 277 -1.02 13.63 -18.80
C THR A 277 -2.01 14.77 -18.97
N THR A 278 -2.17 15.31 -20.19
CA THR A 278 -3.23 16.28 -20.52
C THR A 278 -4.62 15.70 -20.27
N THR A 279 -4.86 14.46 -20.69
CA THR A 279 -6.13 13.75 -20.45
C THR A 279 -6.37 13.55 -18.95
N PHE A 280 -5.36 13.12 -18.19
CA PHE A 280 -5.43 12.97 -16.74
C PHE A 280 -5.77 14.31 -16.04
N TYR A 281 -5.14 15.41 -16.45
CA TYR A 281 -5.39 16.75 -15.91
C TYR A 281 -6.77 17.31 -16.22
N LYS A 282 -7.29 17.10 -17.44
CA LYS A 282 -8.67 17.45 -17.78
C LYS A 282 -9.65 16.72 -16.86
N ASN A 283 -9.49 15.40 -16.72
CA ASN A 283 -10.34 14.60 -15.84
C ASN A 283 -10.29 15.05 -14.36
N LEU A 284 -9.14 15.49 -13.83
CA LEU A 284 -9.08 16.06 -12.47
C LEU A 284 -9.91 17.35 -12.34
N VAL A 285 -9.82 18.24 -13.33
CA VAL A 285 -10.55 19.51 -13.34
C VAL A 285 -12.06 19.30 -13.48
N ASP A 286 -12.45 18.34 -14.34
CA ASP A 286 -13.84 17.91 -14.58
C ASP A 286 -14.44 17.24 -13.33
N LEU A 287 -13.63 16.51 -12.55
CA LEU A 287 -14.00 15.96 -11.24
C LEU A 287 -13.99 17.01 -10.11
N GLY A 288 -13.74 18.28 -10.40
CA GLY A 288 -13.86 19.39 -9.44
C GLY A 288 -12.62 19.63 -8.57
N TYR A 289 -11.45 19.17 -9.00
CA TYR A 289 -10.18 19.46 -8.31
C TYR A 289 -9.44 20.64 -8.96
N ASP A 290 -8.84 21.47 -8.11
CA ASP A 290 -7.71 22.33 -8.50
C ASP A 290 -6.43 21.56 -8.17
N PHE A 291 -5.35 21.75 -8.92
CA PHE A 291 -4.09 21.05 -8.65
C PHE A 291 -2.86 21.86 -9.01
N GLU A 292 -1.75 21.57 -8.34
CA GLU A 292 -0.41 22.02 -8.73
C GLU A 292 0.51 20.81 -8.94
N THR A 293 1.65 21.06 -9.58
CA THR A 293 2.71 20.06 -9.74
C THR A 293 4.07 20.64 -9.35
N ASN A 294 4.95 19.82 -8.78
CA ASN A 294 6.27 20.24 -8.35
C ASN A 294 7.28 19.07 -8.40
N TYR A 295 8.57 19.39 -8.39
CA TYR A 295 9.63 18.39 -8.30
C TYR A 295 10.40 18.52 -6.98
N LEU A 296 10.18 17.59 -6.07
CA LEU A 296 10.86 17.55 -4.78
C LEU A 296 12.13 16.69 -4.85
N VAL A 297 13.14 17.05 -4.05
CA VAL A 297 14.42 16.35 -3.96
C VAL A 297 14.63 15.86 -2.53
N ALA A 298 14.77 14.54 -2.35
CA ALA A 298 14.81 13.90 -1.04
C ALA A 298 15.93 14.43 -0.11
N SER A 299 17.09 14.80 -0.67
CA SER A 299 18.20 15.41 0.09
C SER A 299 17.84 16.71 0.81
N ASN A 300 16.81 17.43 0.33
CA ASN A 300 16.33 18.66 0.93
C ASN A 300 15.46 18.40 2.19
N TYR A 301 15.21 17.14 2.52
CA TYR A 301 14.39 16.67 3.64
C TYR A 301 15.11 15.63 4.50
N GLY A 302 16.45 15.69 4.54
CA GLY A 302 17.27 14.86 5.42
C GLY A 302 17.56 13.44 4.91
N VAL A 303 17.06 13.05 3.74
CA VAL A 303 17.40 11.74 3.14
C VAL A 303 18.80 11.81 2.54
N PRO A 304 19.74 10.89 2.87
CA PRO A 304 21.13 10.93 2.40
C PRO A 304 21.28 10.45 0.94
N GLN A 305 20.40 10.91 0.03
CA GLN A 305 20.24 10.43 -1.34
C GLN A 305 19.81 11.52 -2.32
N LYS A 306 20.44 11.57 -3.50
CA LYS A 306 20.10 12.50 -4.61
C LYS A 306 18.87 12.05 -5.43
N ARG A 307 17.73 11.75 -4.77
CA ARG A 307 16.48 11.30 -5.42
C ARG A 307 15.56 12.49 -5.70
N LYS A 308 15.36 12.84 -6.97
CA LYS A 308 14.32 13.77 -7.44
C LYS A 308 13.07 13.00 -7.88
N ARG A 309 11.90 13.55 -7.56
CA ARG A 309 10.58 13.00 -7.93
C ARG A 309 9.61 14.09 -8.32
N PHE A 310 8.70 13.74 -9.23
CA PHE A 310 7.54 14.54 -9.59
C PHE A 310 6.43 14.27 -8.57
N PHE A 311 5.70 15.31 -8.20
CA PHE A 311 4.49 15.21 -7.42
C PHE A 311 3.39 16.08 -8.02
N LEU A 312 2.15 15.60 -7.96
CA LEU A 312 0.95 16.38 -8.16
C LEU A 312 0.19 16.44 -6.83
N LEU A 313 -0.26 17.63 -6.46
CA LEU A 313 -1.10 17.88 -5.29
C LEU A 313 -2.43 18.45 -5.78
N GLY A 314 -3.47 17.62 -5.77
CA GLY A 314 -4.84 17.98 -6.10
C GLY A 314 -5.67 18.22 -4.84
N VAL A 315 -6.48 19.26 -4.83
CA VAL A 315 -7.38 19.65 -3.73
C VAL A 315 -8.76 19.91 -4.30
N LYS A 316 -9.83 19.62 -3.56
CA LYS A 316 -11.17 20.00 -4.03
C LYS A 316 -11.26 21.53 -4.16
N LYS A 317 -11.94 21.99 -5.22
CA LYS A 317 -12.21 23.41 -5.46
C LYS A 317 -12.75 24.10 -4.19
N ASN A 318 -12.31 25.33 -3.99
CA ASN A 318 -12.65 26.20 -2.85
C ASN A 318 -12.14 25.75 -1.46
N GLN A 319 -11.28 24.74 -1.33
CA GLN A 319 -10.76 24.32 -0.01
C GLN A 319 -9.58 25.15 0.52
N ILE A 320 -8.56 25.40 -0.32
CA ILE A 320 -7.40 26.32 -0.17
C ILE A 320 -6.44 26.00 -1.34
N LYS A 321 -5.57 26.94 -1.75
CA LYS A 321 -4.57 26.64 -2.81
C LYS A 321 -3.56 25.59 -2.36
N PRO A 322 -3.14 24.65 -3.24
CA PRO A 322 -2.02 23.75 -2.97
C PRO A 322 -0.77 24.51 -2.51
N SER A 323 -0.05 23.95 -1.55
CA SER A 323 1.22 24.46 -1.07
C SER A 323 2.25 23.32 -0.96
N TRP A 324 3.54 23.67 -0.99
CA TRP A 324 4.63 22.70 -1.06
C TRP A 324 5.58 22.86 0.13
N PRO A 325 6.10 21.76 0.68
CA PRO A 325 7.02 21.83 1.81
C PRO A 325 8.30 22.58 1.40
N LYS A 326 8.75 23.49 2.27
CA LYS A 326 10.03 24.19 2.09
C LYS A 326 11.20 23.23 2.40
N PRO A 327 12.34 23.34 1.69
CA PRO A 327 13.56 22.63 2.04
C PRO A 327 13.93 22.82 3.52
N THR A 328 14.21 21.73 4.22
CA THR A 328 14.68 21.73 5.61
C THR A 328 16.16 21.38 5.73
N HIS A 329 16.76 20.86 4.65
CA HIS A 329 18.14 20.41 4.62
C HIS A 329 18.89 20.84 3.35
N PHE A 330 20.22 20.85 3.42
CA PHE A 330 21.10 21.12 2.28
C PHE A 330 22.36 20.24 2.25
N ILE A 331 22.89 20.00 1.05
CA ILE A 331 24.09 19.18 0.83
C ILE A 331 25.35 20.01 1.07
N TRP A 332 25.99 19.82 2.23
CA TRP A 332 27.20 20.52 2.66
C TRP A 332 28.31 20.56 1.60
N ASN A 333 28.66 19.39 1.06
CA ASN A 333 29.77 19.23 0.09
C ASN A 333 29.41 19.63 -1.34
N LYS A 334 28.32 20.38 -1.55
CA LYS A 334 27.90 20.93 -2.86
C LYS A 334 27.67 22.45 -2.87
N CYS A 335 27.97 23.16 -1.78
CA CYS A 335 27.83 24.61 -1.70
C CYS A 335 29.08 25.28 -1.10
N SER A 336 29.31 26.55 -1.46
CA SER A 336 30.44 27.36 -0.97
C SER A 336 30.33 27.64 0.53
N ILE A 337 31.44 27.99 1.20
CA ILE A 337 31.41 28.29 2.64
C ILE A 337 30.46 29.45 2.99
N LYS A 338 30.40 30.49 2.16
CA LYS A 338 29.42 31.59 2.29
C LYS A 338 27.98 31.10 2.19
N THR A 339 27.70 30.19 1.26
CA THR A 339 26.37 29.59 1.11
C THR A 339 26.01 28.70 2.31
N ARG A 340 26.96 27.94 2.86
CA ARG A 340 26.74 27.09 4.05
C ARG A 340 26.31 27.92 5.25
N LEU A 341 27.03 29.00 5.55
CA LEU A 341 26.73 29.89 6.68
C LEU A 341 25.32 30.49 6.54
N LYS A 342 25.01 31.06 5.36
CA LYS A 342 23.67 31.57 5.06
C LYS A 342 22.55 30.52 5.26
N LEU A 343 22.72 29.29 4.77
CA LEU A 343 21.68 28.26 4.90
C LEU A 343 21.50 27.79 6.35
N LEU A 344 22.56 27.81 7.17
CA LEU A 344 22.47 27.56 8.61
C LEU A 344 21.75 28.70 9.35
N GLU A 345 22.01 29.96 8.97
CA GLU A 345 21.29 31.15 9.49
C GLU A 345 19.80 31.12 9.13
N GLU A 346 19.45 30.63 7.93
CA GLU A 346 18.07 30.37 7.50
C GLU A 346 17.44 29.13 8.20
N GLY A 347 18.16 28.45 9.10
CA GLY A 347 17.68 27.33 9.91
C GLY A 347 17.70 25.96 9.23
N LEU A 348 18.27 25.84 8.02
CA LEU A 348 18.37 24.55 7.33
C LEU A 348 19.50 23.70 7.92
N LYS A 349 19.25 22.39 8.00
CA LYS A 349 20.21 21.41 8.53
C LYS A 349 21.11 20.85 7.43
N ARG A 350 22.28 20.35 7.78
CA ARG A 350 23.10 19.56 6.86
C ARG A 350 22.40 18.22 6.57
N THR A 351 22.24 17.85 5.31
CA THR A 351 21.82 16.47 4.94
C THR A 351 22.83 15.46 5.50
N PRO A 352 22.40 14.39 6.20
CA PRO A 352 23.28 13.32 6.65
C PRO A 352 24.11 12.72 5.52
N THR A 353 25.34 12.34 5.83
CA THR A 353 26.25 11.61 4.94
C THR A 353 26.00 10.10 4.99
N ILE A 354 26.60 9.34 4.08
CA ILE A 354 26.55 7.87 4.11
C ILE A 354 27.19 7.31 5.38
N ARG A 355 28.25 7.95 5.90
CA ARG A 355 28.88 7.61 7.19
C ARG A 355 27.90 7.69 8.35
N GLU A 356 27.12 8.77 8.42
CA GLU A 356 26.11 8.96 9.47
C GLU A 356 24.92 8.01 9.26
N ALA A 357 24.49 7.80 8.01
CA ALA A 357 23.44 6.84 7.70
C ALA A 357 23.81 5.41 8.10
N PHE A 358 25.06 4.98 7.92
CA PHE A 358 25.49 3.61 8.24
C PHE A 358 26.06 3.46 9.67
N ALA A 359 26.08 4.52 10.47
CA ALA A 359 26.60 4.48 11.83
C ALA A 359 25.88 3.42 12.68
N GLY A 360 26.64 2.59 13.38
CA GLY A 360 26.11 1.53 14.24
C GLY A 360 25.54 0.29 13.51
N LEU A 361 25.63 0.18 12.18
CA LEU A 361 25.37 -1.10 11.50
C LEU A 361 26.52 -2.10 11.76
N PRO A 362 26.24 -3.39 11.92
CA PRO A 362 27.27 -4.41 12.10
C PRO A 362 28.14 -4.57 10.84
N GLU A 363 29.45 -4.74 11.02
CA GLU A 363 30.40 -4.82 9.90
C GLU A 363 30.28 -6.12 9.09
N ASP A 364 30.00 -7.25 9.76
CA ASP A 364 29.70 -8.52 9.11
C ASP A 364 28.19 -8.78 9.15
N LEU A 365 27.60 -8.77 7.96
CA LEU A 365 26.16 -8.88 7.74
C LEU A 365 25.72 -10.32 7.47
N ARG A 366 26.62 -11.30 7.53
CA ARG A 366 26.37 -12.71 7.18
C ARG A 366 25.87 -13.58 8.35
N SER A 367 24.94 -13.09 9.18
CA SER A 367 24.36 -13.96 10.22
C SER A 367 22.91 -13.63 10.61
N THR A 368 21.97 -14.06 9.77
CA THR A 368 20.63 -14.50 10.23
C THR A 368 20.10 -15.57 9.27
N ARG A 369 19.81 -16.79 9.76
CA ARG A 369 19.28 -17.90 8.95
C ARG A 369 17.76 -17.87 8.77
N SER A 370 17.12 -16.71 8.93
CA SER A 370 15.67 -16.54 8.76
C SER A 370 15.33 -16.34 7.30
N ARG A 371 14.54 -17.22 6.67
CA ARG A 371 14.20 -17.08 5.24
C ARG A 371 13.46 -15.77 4.92
N PHE A 372 12.71 -15.23 5.89
CA PHE A 372 11.79 -14.10 5.69
C PHE A 372 12.34 -12.74 6.15
N SER A 373 13.21 -12.69 7.17
CA SER A 373 13.74 -11.44 7.76
C SER A 373 15.22 -11.18 7.42
N ASN A 374 15.55 -11.32 6.13
CA ASN A 374 16.92 -11.35 5.61
C ASN A 374 17.53 -9.96 5.30
N ILE A 375 17.12 -8.90 5.99
CA ILE A 375 17.40 -7.51 5.57
C ILE A 375 18.89 -7.11 5.62
N PHE A 376 19.71 -7.84 6.39
CA PHE A 376 21.15 -7.66 6.41
C PHE A 376 21.87 -8.37 5.26
N ASN A 377 21.26 -9.39 4.64
CA ASN A 377 21.90 -10.12 3.54
C ASN A 377 22.23 -9.20 2.36
N ILE A 378 23.25 -9.62 1.62
CA ILE A 378 23.81 -8.92 0.48
C ILE A 378 23.61 -9.80 -0.76
N PHE A 379 23.35 -9.19 -1.90
CA PHE A 379 23.37 -9.92 -3.18
C PHE A 379 24.83 -10.29 -3.52
N ASP A 380 25.21 -11.55 -3.28
CA ASP A 380 26.54 -12.06 -3.63
C ASP A 380 26.67 -12.24 -5.14
N TYR A 381 27.58 -11.49 -5.76
CA TYR A 381 27.82 -11.56 -7.21
C TYR A 381 29.11 -12.30 -7.50
N GLN A 382 28.98 -13.60 -7.75
CA GLN A 382 30.07 -14.44 -8.25
C GLN A 382 30.08 -14.45 -9.78
N LYS A 383 30.67 -13.42 -10.39
CA LYS A 383 31.24 -13.48 -11.75
C LYS A 383 32.24 -12.34 -12.00
N THR A 384 33.06 -12.52 -13.04
CA THR A 384 34.19 -11.67 -13.42
C THR A 384 33.88 -10.16 -13.40
N GLN A 385 34.84 -9.36 -12.91
CA GLN A 385 34.71 -7.93 -12.63
C GLN A 385 33.91 -7.16 -13.70
N PRO A 386 32.72 -6.60 -13.38
CA PRO A 386 32.01 -5.74 -14.30
C PRO A 386 32.67 -4.37 -14.38
N THR A 387 32.90 -3.88 -15.60
CA THR A 387 33.77 -2.74 -15.93
C THR A 387 33.34 -1.36 -15.37
N TYR A 388 32.19 -1.28 -14.68
CA TYR A 388 31.56 -0.02 -14.28
C TYR A 388 30.93 -0.05 -12.87
N MET A 389 31.70 -0.48 -11.86
CA MET A 389 31.33 -0.30 -10.44
C MET A 389 31.70 1.09 -9.92
N THR A 390 30.85 1.69 -9.08
CA THR A 390 31.14 2.94 -8.36
C THR A 390 30.89 2.75 -6.87
N GLN A 391 31.95 2.88 -6.07
CA GLN A 391 31.84 2.94 -4.63
C GLN A 391 31.20 4.26 -4.19
N LEU A 392 30.30 4.14 -3.22
CA LEU A 392 29.77 5.27 -2.46
C LEU A 392 30.91 5.95 -1.68
N LYS A 393 30.77 7.24 -1.37
CA LYS A 393 31.76 7.99 -0.58
C LYS A 393 31.20 8.23 0.82
N TRP A 394 31.95 7.88 1.85
CA TRP A 394 31.52 8.03 3.25
C TRP A 394 30.99 9.43 3.56
N ASP A 395 31.67 10.46 3.07
CA ASP A 395 31.42 11.87 3.41
C ASP A 395 30.63 12.64 2.32
N ASP A 396 29.98 11.94 1.37
CA ASP A 396 28.96 12.50 0.47
C ASP A 396 27.62 11.79 0.74
N ILE A 397 26.58 12.20 0.03
CA ILE A 397 25.28 11.51 -0.02
C ILE A 397 25.19 10.62 -1.26
N SER A 398 24.36 9.57 -1.22
CA SER A 398 24.29 8.58 -2.28
C SER A 398 23.67 9.13 -3.57
N MET A 399 23.94 8.45 -4.68
CA MET A 399 23.11 8.54 -5.87
C MET A 399 21.74 7.89 -5.62
N THR A 400 20.77 8.11 -6.52
CA THR A 400 19.45 7.47 -6.44
C THR A 400 19.59 5.95 -6.27
N VAL A 401 19.00 5.45 -5.20
CA VAL A 401 18.83 4.03 -4.92
C VAL A 401 17.84 3.46 -5.95
N LEU A 402 18.23 2.36 -6.60
CA LEU A 402 17.49 1.76 -7.72
C LEU A 402 16.78 0.47 -7.27
N ALA A 403 15.62 0.20 -7.89
CA ALA A 403 14.88 -1.05 -7.69
C ALA A 403 15.46 -2.24 -8.47
N SER A 404 16.31 -1.98 -9.47
CA SER A 404 16.99 -3.02 -10.24
C SER A 404 18.48 -3.06 -9.92
N LEU A 405 19.00 -4.26 -9.64
CA LEU A 405 20.43 -4.51 -9.37
C LEU A 405 21.30 -4.26 -10.63
N ASN A 406 20.71 -4.42 -11.82
CA ASN A 406 21.28 -4.04 -13.12
C ASN A 406 20.31 -3.12 -13.88
N PRO A 407 20.76 -2.13 -14.68
CA PRO A 407 22.15 -1.67 -14.87
C PRO A 407 22.46 -0.53 -13.88
N GLY A 408 23.10 -0.89 -12.76
CA GLY A 408 23.29 0.01 -11.63
C GLY A 408 24.75 0.14 -11.26
N TRP A 409 25.23 -0.79 -10.43
CA TRP A 409 26.58 -0.83 -9.84
C TRP A 409 27.09 0.48 -9.19
N LYS A 410 26.19 1.47 -8.98
CA LYS A 410 26.46 2.82 -8.44
C LYS A 410 26.31 2.93 -6.92
N CYS A 411 25.97 1.83 -6.26
CA CYS A 411 25.75 1.72 -4.82
C CYS A 411 26.59 0.56 -4.25
N ILE A 412 27.90 0.55 -4.56
CA ILE A 412 28.87 -0.34 -3.91
C ILE A 412 29.25 0.27 -2.55
N HIS A 413 29.39 -0.57 -1.53
CA HIS A 413 29.73 -0.15 -0.18
C HIS A 413 31.06 0.64 -0.15
N PRO A 414 31.17 1.77 0.62
CA PRO A 414 32.31 2.68 0.51
C PRO A 414 33.69 2.05 0.77
N SER A 415 33.78 1.05 1.65
CA SER A 415 35.04 0.38 2.02
C SER A 415 35.11 -1.11 1.66
N ARG A 416 34.07 -1.67 1.02
CA ARG A 416 33.98 -3.11 0.75
C ARG A 416 33.51 -3.35 -0.68
N TRP A 417 34.08 -4.33 -1.37
CA TRP A 417 33.70 -4.70 -2.74
C TRP A 417 32.43 -5.56 -2.77
N ARG A 418 31.33 -4.99 -2.28
CA ARG A 418 29.98 -5.58 -2.28
C ARG A 418 28.93 -4.51 -2.58
N TYR A 419 27.77 -4.93 -3.07
CA TYR A 419 26.60 -4.06 -3.08
C TYR A 419 26.21 -3.71 -1.62
N ILE A 420 25.54 -2.58 -1.42
CA ILE A 420 24.95 -2.26 -0.10
C ILE A 420 23.88 -3.28 0.27
N SER A 421 23.69 -3.61 1.56
CA SER A 421 22.61 -4.50 2.01
C SER A 421 21.25 -3.84 1.90
N VAL A 422 20.16 -4.61 2.10
CA VAL A 422 18.80 -4.04 2.11
C VAL A 422 18.63 -3.05 3.28
N ARG A 423 19.19 -3.32 4.47
CA ARG A 423 19.13 -2.36 5.61
C ARG A 423 19.93 -1.09 5.35
N GLU A 424 21.11 -1.18 4.74
CA GLU A 424 21.86 -0.01 4.28
C GLU A 424 21.04 0.79 3.25
N GLN A 425 20.39 0.10 2.31
CA GLN A 425 19.49 0.72 1.34
C GLN A 425 18.28 1.40 2.00
N CYS A 426 17.68 0.79 3.02
CA CYS A 426 16.58 1.36 3.81
C CYS A 426 16.98 2.69 4.47
N ARG A 427 18.14 2.72 5.13
CA ARG A 427 18.66 3.95 5.72
C ARG A 427 19.01 5.01 4.68
N LEU A 428 19.50 4.63 3.50
CA LEU A 428 19.66 5.58 2.38
C LEU A 428 18.35 6.10 1.80
N GLN A 429 17.26 5.35 1.97
CA GLN A 429 15.90 5.75 1.59
C GLN A 429 15.19 6.54 2.71
N GLY A 430 15.74 6.56 3.94
CA GLY A 430 15.13 7.22 5.10
C GLY A 430 14.01 6.42 5.75
N PHE A 431 14.01 5.08 5.63
CA PHE A 431 13.14 4.22 6.44
C PHE A 431 13.63 4.13 7.90
N PRO A 432 12.72 4.04 8.88
CA PRO A 432 13.05 3.65 10.24
C PRO A 432 13.77 2.30 10.33
N ASP A 433 14.53 2.10 11.41
CA ASP A 433 15.31 0.86 11.61
C ASP A 433 14.47 -0.33 12.11
N ASP A 434 13.32 -0.03 12.74
CA ASP A 434 12.26 -0.98 13.08
C ASP A 434 11.34 -1.30 11.89
N TYR A 435 11.44 -0.55 10.78
CA TYR A 435 10.68 -0.87 9.57
C TYR A 435 11.15 -2.20 8.98
N GLU A 436 10.24 -3.17 8.91
CA GLU A 436 10.52 -4.49 8.34
C GLU A 436 10.48 -4.43 6.81
N ILE A 437 11.38 -5.16 6.14
CA ILE A 437 11.28 -5.44 4.70
C ILE A 437 11.34 -6.96 4.56
N LEU A 438 10.27 -7.53 4.01
CA LEU A 438 10.03 -8.96 3.89
C LEU A 438 9.94 -9.33 2.41
N GLY A 439 10.20 -10.60 2.10
CA GLY A 439 9.91 -11.15 0.78
C GLY A 439 10.67 -12.43 0.47
N GLU A 440 10.17 -13.22 -0.48
CA GLU A 440 10.72 -14.54 -0.82
C GLU A 440 12.15 -14.49 -1.37
N SER A 441 12.57 -13.35 -1.93
CA SER A 441 13.91 -13.16 -2.48
C SER A 441 14.53 -11.82 -2.12
N ILE A 442 15.85 -11.83 -1.94
CA ILE A 442 16.62 -10.60 -1.70
C ILE A 442 16.42 -9.56 -2.83
N LYS A 443 16.25 -10.03 -4.08
CA LYS A 443 16.00 -9.18 -5.24
C LYS A 443 14.65 -8.46 -5.16
N SER A 444 13.63 -9.11 -4.56
CA SER A 444 12.35 -8.47 -4.25
C SER A 444 12.51 -7.38 -3.18
N MET A 445 13.24 -7.67 -2.11
CA MET A 445 13.52 -6.69 -1.05
C MET A 445 14.27 -5.45 -1.58
N TYR A 446 15.28 -5.64 -2.45
CA TYR A 446 15.94 -4.51 -3.15
C TYR A 446 14.97 -3.70 -4.04
N LYS A 447 14.05 -4.37 -4.75
CA LYS A 447 13.03 -3.75 -5.61
C LYS A 447 12.06 -2.90 -4.78
N GLN A 448 11.57 -3.44 -3.67
CA GLN A 448 10.67 -2.76 -2.73
C GLN A 448 11.26 -1.43 -2.24
N VAL A 449 12.46 -1.45 -1.67
CA VAL A 449 13.11 -0.23 -1.14
C VAL A 449 13.47 0.76 -2.25
N GLY A 450 13.91 0.27 -3.42
CA GLY A 450 14.25 1.14 -4.55
C GLY A 450 13.05 1.83 -5.21
N ASN A 451 11.89 1.17 -5.23
CA ASN A 451 10.64 1.73 -5.74
C ASN A 451 10.04 2.77 -4.79
N ALA A 452 10.09 2.51 -3.48
CA ALA A 452 9.44 3.33 -2.45
C ALA A 452 9.66 4.85 -2.57
N VAL A 453 8.66 5.64 -2.18
CA VAL A 453 8.85 7.06 -1.84
C VAL A 453 9.67 7.14 -0.55
N PRO A 454 10.71 7.98 -0.45
CA PRO A 454 11.47 8.16 0.81
C PRO A 454 10.56 8.65 1.95
N PRO A 455 10.48 7.94 3.10
CA PRO A 455 9.55 8.30 4.17
C PRO A 455 9.69 9.72 4.71
N LEU A 456 10.92 10.24 4.85
CA LEU A 456 11.15 11.63 5.29
C LEU A 456 10.68 12.69 4.27
N LEU A 457 10.76 12.39 2.97
CA LEU A 457 10.20 13.25 1.93
C LEU A 457 8.66 13.20 1.94
N ALA A 458 8.10 11.99 2.12
CA ALA A 458 6.67 11.78 2.25
C ALA A 458 6.10 12.49 3.49
N SER A 459 6.74 12.38 4.66
CA SER A 459 6.36 13.09 5.90
C SER A 459 6.40 14.61 5.69
N ALA A 460 7.48 15.16 5.11
CA ALA A 460 7.55 16.59 4.83
C ALA A 460 6.39 17.10 3.94
N LEU A 461 6.03 16.34 2.90
CA LEU A 461 4.89 16.66 2.03
C LEU A 461 3.54 16.48 2.75
N LEU A 462 3.39 15.41 3.53
CA LEU A 462 2.12 15.10 4.20
C LEU A 462 1.85 16.00 5.41
N LYS A 463 2.89 16.59 5.99
CA LYS A 463 2.79 17.68 6.98
C LYS A 463 2.14 18.92 6.37
N GLU A 464 2.53 19.28 5.14
CA GLU A 464 1.93 20.39 4.39
C GLU A 464 0.48 20.07 4.02
N VAL A 465 0.19 18.83 3.56
CA VAL A 465 -1.18 18.34 3.32
C VAL A 465 -2.05 18.44 4.58
N LYS A 466 -1.51 18.09 5.75
CA LYS A 466 -2.22 18.22 7.04
C LYS A 466 -2.51 19.68 7.40
N HIS A 467 -1.59 20.59 7.10
CA HIS A 467 -1.79 22.03 7.26
C HIS A 467 -2.92 22.56 6.36
N ILE A 468 -2.98 22.12 5.09
CA ILE A 468 -4.07 22.45 4.15
C ILE A 468 -5.42 21.98 4.70
N LEU A 469 -5.52 20.70 5.10
CA LEU A 469 -6.77 20.12 5.65
C LEU A 469 -7.28 20.86 6.89
N ASN A 470 -6.38 21.15 7.84
CA ASN A 470 -6.71 21.90 9.06
C ASN A 470 -7.24 23.31 8.74
N SER A 471 -6.63 23.97 7.76
CA SER A 471 -6.99 25.34 7.37
C SER A 471 -8.37 25.37 6.69
N SER A 472 -8.70 24.37 5.87
CA SER A 472 -10.04 24.26 5.28
C SER A 472 -11.13 24.03 6.34
N THR A 473 -10.86 23.24 7.39
CA THR A 473 -11.83 23.01 8.49
C THR A 473 -12.06 24.24 9.38
N ALA A 474 -11.16 25.21 9.40
CA ALA A 474 -11.35 26.46 10.15
C ALA A 474 -12.26 27.49 9.43
N THR A 475 -12.71 27.19 8.20
CA THR A 475 -13.45 28.12 7.34
C THR A 475 -14.94 27.74 7.18
N GLU A 476 -15.52 27.03 8.15
CA GLU A 476 -16.98 26.90 8.24
C GLU A 476 -17.57 28.22 8.76
N ILE A 477 -18.21 28.96 7.85
CA ILE A 477 -18.86 30.24 8.14
C ILE A 477 -19.99 29.99 9.14
N ILE A 478 -19.95 30.70 10.28
CA ILE A 478 -21.09 30.81 11.19
C ILE A 478 -22.16 31.62 10.44
N VAL A 479 -23.10 30.92 9.81
CA VAL A 479 -24.38 31.52 9.42
C VAL A 479 -25.14 31.74 10.71
N ILE A 480 -25.37 33.00 11.04
CA ILE A 480 -26.38 33.38 12.03
C ILE A 480 -27.69 33.39 11.24
N ASP A 481 -28.57 32.44 11.55
CA ASP A 481 -29.96 32.50 11.06
C ASP A 481 -30.69 33.63 11.82
N ASP A 482 -31.39 34.49 11.08
CA ASP A 482 -32.25 35.58 11.60
C ASP A 482 -33.61 35.07 12.15
#